data_AF-A0A1S2M487-F1
#
_entry.id   AF-A0A1S2M487-F1
#
_cell.length_a   1.000
_cell.length_b   1.000
_cell.length_c   1.000
_cell.angle_alpha   90.00
_cell.angle_beta   90.00
_cell.angle_gamma   90.00
#
_symmetry.space_group_name_H-M   'P 1'
#
loop_
_entity.id
_entity.type
_entity.pdbx_description
1 polymer ?
#
loop_
_entity_poly.entity_id
_entity_poly.type
_entity_poly.pdbx_seq_one_letter_code
_entity_poly.pdbx_strand_id
1 'polypeptide(L)' 'MIVVCKNHIKDGLQYLQAPHIISIKDNNFKGCCVFCENLAEYKLFYSVPVSRSHRMYVQEMIQKQKI' A
#
# COMPACT_ATOMS: atom_id res chain seq x y z
N MET A 1 -3.78 1.76 2.79
CA MET A 1 -2.62 2.24 2.01
C MET A 1 -2.55 3.73 2.23
N ILE A 2 -1.39 4.28 2.57
CA ILE A 2 -1.17 5.72 2.66
C ILE A 2 -0.17 6.15 1.58
N VAL A 3 -0.25 7.41 1.15
CA VAL A 3 0.67 8.00 0.18
C VAL A 3 1.46 9.12 0.83
N VAL A 4 2.77 9.13 0.60
CA VAL A 4 3.70 10.04 1.26
C VAL A 4 4.76 10.56 0.28
N CYS A 5 5.26 11.76 0.54
CA CYS A 5 6.43 12.30 -0.14
C CYS A 5 7.72 11.73 0.47
N LYS A 6 8.86 11.95 -0.18
CA LYS A 6 10.17 11.49 0.30
C LYS A 6 10.51 11.95 1.71
N ASN A 7 10.09 13.16 2.11
CA ASN A 7 10.42 13.72 3.41
C ASN A 7 9.66 13.04 4.56
N HIS A 8 8.39 12.69 4.33
CA HIS A 8 7.53 12.07 5.34
C HIS A 8 7.45 10.54 5.24
N ILE A 9 8.35 9.91 4.49
CA ILE A 9 8.36 8.45 4.38
C ILE A 9 8.60 7.81 5.75
N LYS A 10 9.59 8.30 6.51
CA LYS A 10 9.90 7.81 7.87
C LYS A 10 8.72 7.99 8.82
N ASP A 11 8.05 9.13 8.73
CA ASP A 11 6.85 9.42 9.52
C ASP A 11 5.66 8.57 9.12
N GLY A 12 5.60 8.08 7.87
CA GLY A 12 4.63 7.08 7.47
C GLY A 12 4.95 5.68 8.02
N LEU A 13 6.23 5.32 8.11
CA LEU A 13 6.68 4.00 8.57
C LEU A 13 6.37 3.74 10.05
N GLN A 14 6.43 4.74 10.91
CA GLN A 14 6.09 4.60 12.34
C GLN A 14 4.64 4.15 12.58
N TYR A 15 3.72 4.40 11.62
CA TYR A 15 2.33 3.98 11.72
C TYR A 15 2.08 2.56 11.17
N LEU A 16 3.13 1.84 10.73
CA LEU A 16 3.01 0.57 10.00
C LEU A 16 3.89 -0.52 10.63
N GLN A 17 3.28 -1.62 11.09
CA GLN A 17 4.02 -2.76 11.68
C GLN A 17 4.85 -3.57 10.65
N ALA A 18 4.53 -3.48 9.34
CA ALA A 18 5.27 -4.14 8.26
C ALA A 18 5.02 -3.42 6.91
N PRO A 19 5.60 -2.23 6.69
CA PRO A 19 5.27 -1.41 5.54
C PRO A 19 5.92 -1.97 4.27
N HIS A 20 5.11 -2.57 3.40
CA HIS A 20 5.54 -2.73 2.02
C HIS A 20 5.53 -1.34 1.38
N ILE A 21 6.70 -0.89 0.97
CA ILE A 21 6.90 0.42 0.34
C ILE A 21 6.99 0.18 -1.17
N ILE A 22 6.16 0.88 -1.94
CA ILE A 22 6.21 0.87 -3.40
C ILE A 22 6.38 2.30 -3.89
N SER A 23 7.37 2.56 -4.75
CA SER A 23 7.51 3.85 -5.42
C SER A 23 6.42 4.03 -6.48
N ILE A 24 5.90 5.25 -6.58
CA ILE A 24 4.93 5.62 -7.59
C ILE A 24 5.69 5.89 -8.88
N LYS A 25 5.53 5.00 -9.86
CA LYS A 25 6.13 5.13 -11.20
C LYS A 25 5.17 5.73 -12.25
N ASP A 26 3.94 6.03 -11.84
CA ASP A 26 2.92 6.58 -12.73
C ASP A 26 3.04 8.10 -12.77
N ASN A 27 3.49 8.62 -13.91
CA ASN A 27 3.66 10.06 -14.14
C ASN A 27 2.33 10.84 -14.16
N ASN A 28 1.19 10.14 -14.30
CA ASN A 28 -0.14 10.76 -14.26
C ASN A 28 -0.73 10.79 -12.84
N PHE A 29 -0.03 10.24 -11.85
CA PHE A 29 -0.51 10.22 -10.48
C PHE A 29 -0.50 11.65 -9.89
N LYS A 30 -1.67 12.10 -9.42
CA LYS A 30 -1.87 13.43 -8.81
C LYS A 30 -2.14 13.40 -7.30
N GLY A 31 -1.81 12.30 -6.62
CA GLY A 31 -2.07 12.20 -5.19
C GLY A 31 -1.05 12.98 -4.35
N CYS A 32 -1.54 13.58 -3.28
CA CYS A 32 -0.75 14.38 -2.34
C CYS A 32 -0.36 13.56 -1.11
N CYS A 33 0.77 13.93 -0.50
CA CYS A 33 1.24 13.38 0.76
C CYS A 33 0.24 13.73 1.87
N VAL A 34 -0.13 12.72 2.67
CA VAL A 34 -1.08 12.89 3.77
C VAL A 34 -0.61 13.86 4.87
N PHE A 35 0.70 14.14 4.95
CA PHE A 35 1.28 14.98 6.01
C PHE A 35 1.52 16.44 5.62
N CYS A 36 1.73 16.72 4.33
CA CYS A 36 2.17 18.06 3.90
C CYS A 36 1.65 18.49 2.53
N GLU A 37 0.70 17.75 1.96
CA GLU A 37 0.01 18.06 0.70
C GLU A 37 0.88 18.17 -0.57
N ASN A 38 2.20 18.08 -0.45
CA ASN A 38 3.13 17.96 -1.57
C ASN A 38 2.89 16.68 -2.38
N LEU A 39 3.36 16.64 -3.62
CA LEU A 39 3.24 15.45 -4.47
C LEU A 39 3.76 14.19 -3.75
N ALA A 40 2.94 13.14 -3.72
CA ALA A 40 3.35 11.89 -3.10
C ALA A 40 4.18 11.05 -4.08
N GLU A 41 5.21 10.39 -3.56
CA GLU A 41 6.17 9.61 -4.34
C GLU A 41 6.14 8.12 -3.97
N TYR A 42 5.56 7.79 -2.82
CA TYR A 42 5.55 6.44 -2.27
C TYR A 42 4.15 6.03 -1.81
N LYS A 43 3.81 4.76 -2.05
CA LYS A 43 2.66 4.06 -1.47
C LYS A 43 3.15 3.14 -0.37
N LEU A 44 2.55 3.27 0.80
CA LEU A 44 2.82 2.47 1.97
C LEU A 44 1.61 1.58 2.28
N PHE A 45 1.84 0.28 2.45
CA PHE A 45 0.80 -0.72 2.71
C PHE A 45 0.93 -1.31 4.11
N TYR A 46 -0.20 -1.44 4.82
CA TYR A 46 -0.29 -2.07 6.15
C TYR A 46 -0.13 -3.60 6.12
N SER A 47 -0.16 -4.20 4.94
CA SER A 47 0.01 -5.63 4.70
C SER A 47 0.76 -5.85 3.40
N VAL A 48 1.36 -7.04 3.23
CA VAL A 48 1.91 -7.48 1.94
C VAL A 48 0.81 -7.30 0.89
N PRO A 49 1.06 -6.57 -0.21
CA PRO A 49 0.15 -6.59 -1.34
C PRO A 49 0.14 -8.02 -1.88
N VAL A 50 -0.87 -8.78 -1.47
CA VAL A 50 -1.08 -10.15 -1.88
C VAL A 50 -1.31 -10.15 -3.40
N SER A 51 -0.52 -10.94 -4.12
CA SER A 51 -0.67 -11.08 -5.57
C SER A 51 -2.11 -11.45 -5.93
N ARG A 52 -2.59 -11.02 -7.09
CA ARG A 52 -3.97 -11.30 -7.51
C ARG A 52 -4.25 -12.82 -7.50
N SER A 53 -3.30 -13.61 -7.96
CA SER A 53 -3.36 -15.08 -7.96
C SER A 53 -3.48 -15.66 -6.56
N HIS A 54 -2.70 -15.17 -5.60
CA HIS A 54 -2.80 -15.62 -4.21
C HIS A 54 -4.13 -15.20 -3.57
N ARG A 55 -4.64 -14.01 -3.88
CA ARG A 55 -5.98 -13.57 -3.44
C ARG A 55 -7.09 -14.48 -3.95
N MET A 56 -7.05 -14.83 -5.25
CA MET A 56 -8.03 -15.74 -5.85
C MET A 56 -7.97 -17.13 -5.22
N TYR A 57 -6.77 -17.68 -5.03
CA TYR A 57 -6.57 -18.96 -4.36
C TYR A 57 -7.16 -19.00 -2.94
N VAL A 58 -6.88 -17.98 -2.12
CA VAL A 58 -7.44 -17.89 -0.76
C VAL A 58 -8.97 -17.76 -0.78
N GLN A 59 -9.54 -17.01 -1.73
CA GLN A 59 -11.00 -16.89 -1.88
C GLN A 59 -11.66 -18.23 -2.23
N GLU A 60 -11.05 -18.99 -3.14
CA GLU A 60 -11.52 -20.34 -3.48
C GLU A 60 -11.45 -21.28 -2.27
N MET A 61 -10.40 -21.20 -1.46
CA MET A 61 -10.29 -22.00 -0.22
C MET A 61 -11.38 -21.65 0.80
N ILE A 62 -11.65 -20.36 1.00
CA ILE A 62 -12.70 -19.90 1.94
C ILE A 62 -14.09 -20.34 1.46
N GLN A 63 -14.37 -20.28 0.16
CA GLN A 63 -15.64 -20.77 -0.40
C GLN A 63 -15.83 -22.27 -0.18
N LYS A 64 -14.76 -23.07 -0.31
CA LYS A 64 -14.80 -24.52 -0.09
C LYS A 64 -14.96 -24.91 1.39
N GLN A 65 -14.63 -24.02 2.33
CA GLN A 65 -14.73 -24.27 3.77
C GLN A 65 -16.07 -23.83 4.40
N LYS A 66 -16.87 -23.03 3.71
CA LYS A 66 -18.24 -22.72 4.14
C LYS A 66 -19.17 -23.86 3.72
N ILE A 67 -19.26 -24.89 4.57
CA ILE A 67 -20.32 -25.92 4.58
C ILE A 67 -21.50 -25.35 5.37
#